data_AF-A0A9Y1FKS9-F1
#
_entry.id   AF-A0A9Y1FKS9-F1
#
_cell.length_a   1.000
_cell.length_b   1.000
_cell.length_c   1.000
_cell.angle_alpha   90.00
_cell.angle_beta   90.00
_cell.angle_gamma   90.00
#
_symmetry.space_group_name_H-M   'P 1'
#
loop_
_entity.id
_entity.type
_entity.pdbx_description
1 polymer ?
#
loop_
_entity_poly.entity_id
_entity_poly.type
_entity_poly.pdbx_seq_one_letter_code
_entity_poly.pdbx_strand_id
1 'polypeptide(L)'
;MEISEKELKDVTIRNVDSELYDQFSTYAKKEGLTTGQLFNILFAGFIDQNISPFRLARKRFHPIKRHERPEVISDIEELTITRKDLEVLKGKKTFFFTRINNLIFSEDVDGKLLSETIHAIRKCNNVKFKGDVPKLVELGLVIKKGSYIYPSDPEKLKDITIRKVSKEVYDAFLAKSKEEEKTTGELFSETLAFYLPTFEIFEYIRIIERETRTFPLIIRDIKELSVSNKDLEQISPKKVIFYRIKKLTFEEEVTVQNFEKSIGKIIKCKLVFIPEKIPKLLALARTTEGCETYLGKEKIRS
;
A
#
# COMPACT_ATOMS: atom_id res chain seq x y z
N MET A 1 -15.21 16.53 -9.79
CA MET A 1 -16.29 16.96 -8.89
C MET A 1 -15.83 18.30 -8.37
N GLU A 2 -16.28 19.36 -9.00
CA GLU A 2 -16.04 20.71 -8.50
C GLU A 2 -16.97 20.90 -7.31
N ILE A 3 -16.40 21.04 -6.13
CA ILE A 3 -17.14 21.33 -4.90
C ILE A 3 -17.36 22.83 -4.91
N SER A 4 -18.61 23.27 -4.76
CA SER A 4 -18.91 24.70 -4.77
C SER A 4 -18.27 25.38 -3.54
N GLU A 5 -17.89 26.66 -3.65
CA GLU A 5 -17.28 27.37 -2.51
C GLU A 5 -18.18 27.42 -1.27
N LYS A 6 -19.51 27.34 -1.44
CA LYS A 6 -20.49 27.31 -0.34
C LYS A 6 -20.48 26.00 0.45
N GLU A 7 -19.85 24.95 -0.07
CA GLU A 7 -19.77 23.62 0.57
C GLU A 7 -18.41 23.38 1.24
N LEU A 8 -17.54 24.41 1.28
CA LEU A 8 -16.23 24.35 1.90
C LEU A 8 -16.22 25.11 3.23
N LYS A 9 -15.50 24.57 4.21
CA LYS A 9 -15.30 25.19 5.53
C LYS A 9 -13.87 24.99 6.01
N ASP A 10 -13.44 25.88 6.90
CA ASP A 10 -12.22 25.70 7.66
C ASP A 10 -12.55 24.89 8.92
N VAL A 11 -11.72 23.89 9.22
CA VAL A 11 -11.93 22.98 10.36
C VAL A 11 -10.70 22.96 11.22
N THR A 12 -10.92 22.89 12.53
CA THR A 12 -9.85 22.65 13.49
C THR A 12 -9.98 21.23 14.01
N ILE A 13 -8.91 20.45 13.89
CA ILE A 13 -8.81 19.10 14.45
C ILE A 13 -7.77 19.18 15.56
N ARG A 14 -8.20 18.81 16.77
CA ARG A 14 -7.34 18.88 17.96
C ARG A 14 -6.58 17.60 18.16
N ASN A 15 -5.42 17.69 18.83
CA ASN A 15 -4.61 16.54 19.21
C ASN A 15 -4.31 15.60 18.04
N VAL A 16 -3.76 16.11 16.95
CA VAL A 16 -3.33 15.27 15.82
C VAL A 16 -1.88 14.86 16.02
N ASP A 17 -1.53 13.61 15.68
CA ASP A 17 -0.14 13.16 15.60
C ASP A 17 0.65 14.11 14.69
N SER A 18 1.61 14.81 15.30
CA SER A 18 2.33 15.89 14.66
C SER A 18 3.15 15.40 13.47
N GLU A 19 3.79 14.23 13.61
CA GLU A 19 4.67 13.66 12.57
C GLU A 19 3.84 13.23 11.36
N LEU A 20 2.72 12.54 11.59
CA LEU A 20 1.82 12.13 10.51
C LEU A 20 1.21 13.33 9.78
N TYR A 21 0.85 14.38 10.51
CA TYR A 21 0.36 15.60 9.86
C TYR A 21 1.44 16.29 9.02
N ASP A 22 2.68 16.33 9.49
CA ASP A 22 3.78 16.93 8.74
C ASP A 22 4.09 16.15 7.46
N GLN A 23 4.04 14.82 7.52
CA GLN A 23 4.11 13.95 6.34
C GLN A 23 2.94 14.21 5.38
N PHE A 24 1.71 14.30 5.90
CA PHE A 24 0.52 14.61 5.11
C PHE A 24 0.60 15.98 4.41
N SER A 25 1.03 17.01 5.13
CA SER A 25 1.22 18.37 4.60
C SER A 25 2.32 18.41 3.54
N THR A 26 3.45 17.74 3.80
CA THR A 26 4.56 17.61 2.84
C THR A 26 4.12 16.92 1.56
N TYR A 27 3.37 15.81 1.68
CA TYR A 27 2.82 15.11 0.53
C TYR A 27 1.82 15.97 -0.25
N ALA A 28 0.91 16.69 0.43
CA ALA A 28 -0.01 17.61 -0.23
C ALA A 28 0.75 18.64 -1.08
N LYS A 29 1.77 19.29 -0.50
CA LYS A 29 2.61 20.26 -1.19
C LYS A 29 3.34 19.65 -2.39
N LYS A 30 3.93 18.45 -2.22
CA LYS A 30 4.64 17.73 -3.29
C LYS A 30 3.74 17.45 -4.48
N GLU A 31 2.47 17.10 -4.24
CA GLU A 31 1.47 16.82 -5.28
C GLU A 31 0.75 18.08 -5.79
N GLY A 32 1.17 19.28 -5.38
CA GLY A 32 0.51 20.54 -5.77
C GLY A 32 -0.91 20.69 -5.23
N LEU A 33 -1.22 20.04 -4.11
CA LEU A 33 -2.50 20.09 -3.42
C LEU A 33 -2.42 20.94 -2.15
N THR A 34 -3.54 21.53 -1.77
CA THR A 34 -3.74 22.02 -0.40
C THR A 34 -4.05 20.86 0.55
N THR A 35 -3.78 21.03 1.84
CA THR A 35 -4.16 20.06 2.88
C THR A 35 -5.66 19.78 2.89
N GLY A 36 -6.52 20.78 2.65
CA GLY A 36 -7.97 20.57 2.51
C GLY A 36 -8.37 19.72 1.30
N GLN A 37 -7.71 19.91 0.16
CA GLN A 37 -7.95 19.07 -1.02
C GLN A 37 -7.51 17.62 -0.78
N LEU A 38 -6.35 17.41 -0.17
CA LEU A 38 -5.88 16.06 0.15
C LEU A 38 -6.76 15.41 1.22
N PHE A 39 -7.23 16.17 2.22
CA PHE A 39 -8.22 15.72 3.20
C PHE A 39 -9.48 15.21 2.49
N ASN A 40 -10.08 16.01 1.61
CA ASN A 40 -11.30 15.64 0.89
C ASN A 40 -11.10 14.35 0.08
N ILE A 41 -9.95 14.19 -0.59
CA ILE A 41 -9.60 12.99 -1.36
C ILE A 41 -9.47 11.75 -0.45
N LEU A 42 -8.75 11.90 0.66
CA LEU A 42 -8.51 10.82 1.62
C LEU A 42 -9.79 10.36 2.29
N PHE A 43 -10.49 11.31 2.89
CA PHE A 43 -11.59 10.99 3.78
C PHE A 43 -12.84 10.59 3.01
N ALA A 44 -13.07 11.12 1.80
CA ALA A 44 -14.12 10.59 0.93
C ALA A 44 -13.93 9.09 0.65
N GLY A 45 -12.69 8.63 0.43
CA GLY A 45 -12.42 7.20 0.20
C GLY A 45 -12.23 6.35 1.47
N PHE A 46 -12.04 6.99 2.62
CA PHE A 46 -12.11 6.33 3.93
C PHE A 46 -13.57 6.04 4.33
N ILE A 47 -14.44 7.05 4.12
CA ILE A 47 -15.88 6.99 4.41
C ILE A 47 -16.55 6.05 3.40
N ASP A 48 -16.40 6.32 2.10
CA ASP A 48 -16.84 5.41 1.04
C ASP A 48 -15.73 4.44 0.70
N GLN A 49 -15.69 3.32 1.42
CA GLN A 49 -14.67 2.28 1.25
C GLN A 49 -14.72 1.58 -0.13
N ASN A 50 -15.74 1.83 -0.95
CA ASN A 50 -15.80 1.38 -2.34
C ASN A 50 -15.03 2.33 -3.29
N ILE A 51 -14.69 3.52 -2.82
CA ILE A 51 -13.90 4.51 -3.52
C ILE A 51 -12.51 4.57 -2.88
N SER A 52 -11.54 3.91 -3.50
CA SER A 52 -10.14 4.09 -3.12
C SER A 52 -9.74 5.59 -3.16
N PRO A 53 -9.13 6.18 -2.11
CA PRO A 53 -8.60 7.55 -2.17
C PRO A 53 -7.65 7.80 -3.35
N PHE A 54 -6.92 6.75 -3.73
CA PHE A 54 -6.09 6.73 -4.92
C PHE A 54 -6.88 6.94 -6.20
N ARG A 55 -8.13 6.46 -6.29
CA ARG A 55 -9.00 6.68 -7.45
C ARG A 55 -9.39 8.16 -7.58
N LEU A 56 -9.63 8.84 -6.46
CA LEU A 56 -9.95 10.27 -6.43
C LEU A 56 -8.72 11.10 -6.80
N ALA A 57 -7.54 10.74 -6.29
CA ALA A 57 -6.27 11.33 -6.73
C ALA A 57 -6.00 11.04 -8.23
N ARG A 58 -6.23 9.81 -8.71
CA ARG A 58 -6.01 9.37 -10.11
C ARG A 58 -6.79 10.20 -11.12
N LYS A 59 -8.07 10.46 -10.87
CA LYS A 59 -8.95 11.24 -11.76
C LYS A 59 -8.45 12.66 -11.98
N ARG A 60 -7.72 13.22 -11.01
CA ARG A 60 -7.26 14.61 -11.05
C ARG A 60 -5.95 14.79 -11.82
N PHE A 61 -5.06 13.82 -11.78
CA PHE A 61 -3.73 13.98 -12.36
C PHE A 61 -3.58 13.43 -13.78
N HIS A 62 -4.10 12.23 -14.11
CA HIS A 62 -3.90 11.66 -15.46
C HIS A 62 -4.96 10.59 -15.79
N PRO A 63 -5.83 10.77 -16.81
CA PRO A 63 -6.78 9.75 -17.26
C PRO A 63 -6.04 8.64 -18.01
N ILE A 64 -5.62 7.59 -17.29
CA ILE A 64 -5.02 6.39 -17.91
C ILE A 64 -6.14 5.52 -18.51
N LYS A 65 -5.89 4.91 -19.68
CA LYS A 65 -6.76 3.87 -20.28
C LYS A 65 -7.10 2.81 -19.21
N ARG A 66 -8.40 2.53 -19.06
CA ARG A 66 -8.94 1.63 -18.03
C ARG A 66 -8.34 0.23 -18.20
N HIS A 67 -7.46 -0.18 -17.30
CA HIS A 67 -7.37 -1.60 -16.99
C HIS A 67 -8.71 -2.03 -16.38
N GLU A 68 -9.14 -3.26 -16.68
CA GLU A 68 -10.38 -3.80 -16.14
C GLU A 68 -10.29 -3.79 -14.61
N ARG A 69 -11.32 -3.27 -13.95
CA ARG A 69 -11.29 -3.10 -12.50
C ARG A 69 -11.31 -4.46 -11.84
N PRO A 70 -10.58 -4.64 -10.72
CA PRO A 70 -10.77 -5.84 -9.93
C PRO A 70 -12.22 -5.87 -9.42
N GLU A 71 -12.83 -7.05 -9.47
CA GLU A 71 -14.11 -7.29 -8.82
C GLU A 71 -13.89 -7.33 -7.30
N VAL A 72 -14.75 -6.65 -6.55
CA VAL A 72 -14.61 -6.53 -5.10
C VAL A 72 -15.46 -7.60 -4.43
N ILE A 73 -14.83 -8.39 -3.56
CA ILE A 73 -15.51 -9.38 -2.72
C ILE A 73 -15.32 -8.93 -1.27
N SER A 74 -16.43 -8.67 -0.57
CA SER A 74 -16.37 -8.09 0.77
C SER A 74 -17.53 -8.43 1.69
N ASP A 75 -17.33 -8.15 2.98
CA ASP A 75 -18.35 -8.23 4.03
C ASP A 75 -18.86 -9.66 4.24
N ILE A 76 -17.91 -10.59 4.34
CA ILE A 76 -18.17 -12.03 4.50
C ILE A 76 -17.51 -12.53 5.78
N GLU A 77 -18.23 -13.34 6.56
CA GLU A 77 -17.65 -13.94 7.76
C GLU A 77 -16.61 -15.01 7.40
N GLU A 78 -16.99 -15.99 6.58
CA GLU A 78 -16.09 -17.06 6.16
C GLU A 78 -16.17 -17.30 4.64
N LEU A 79 -15.02 -17.38 3.99
CA LEU A 79 -14.92 -17.65 2.56
C LEU A 79 -13.79 -18.62 2.27
N THR A 80 -14.12 -19.73 1.59
CA THR A 80 -13.13 -20.66 1.04
C THR A 80 -13.11 -20.54 -0.48
N ILE A 81 -11.91 -20.39 -1.05
CA ILE A 81 -11.67 -20.25 -2.49
C ILE A 81 -10.85 -21.44 -2.98
N THR A 82 -11.35 -22.07 -4.04
CA THR A 82 -10.72 -23.19 -4.73
C THR A 82 -10.10 -22.78 -6.06
N ARG A 83 -9.30 -23.68 -6.66
CA ARG A 83 -8.75 -23.46 -8.00
C ARG A 83 -9.86 -23.24 -9.02
N LYS A 84 -10.92 -24.04 -8.92
CA LYS A 84 -12.08 -23.97 -9.82
C LYS A 84 -12.71 -22.58 -9.84
N ASP A 85 -12.79 -21.93 -8.69
CA ASP A 85 -13.38 -20.59 -8.55
C ASP A 85 -12.54 -19.52 -9.29
N LEU A 86 -11.21 -19.69 -9.32
CA LEU A 86 -10.28 -18.74 -9.91
C LEU A 86 -10.00 -19.00 -11.39
N GLU A 87 -9.88 -20.26 -11.82
CA GLU A 87 -9.45 -20.62 -13.18
C GLU A 87 -10.43 -20.19 -14.27
N VAL A 88 -11.74 -20.26 -14.00
CA VAL A 88 -12.79 -19.86 -14.97
C VAL A 88 -12.66 -18.38 -15.36
N LEU A 89 -12.11 -17.58 -14.44
CA LEU A 89 -12.03 -16.12 -14.51
C LEU A 89 -10.58 -15.63 -14.76
N LYS A 90 -9.62 -16.55 -14.81
CA LYS A 90 -8.21 -16.26 -15.10
C LYS A 90 -8.05 -15.57 -16.45
N GLY A 91 -7.25 -14.49 -16.45
CA GLY A 91 -7.02 -13.65 -17.63
C GLY A 91 -8.21 -12.75 -18.03
N LYS A 92 -9.37 -12.89 -17.37
CA LYS A 92 -10.56 -12.07 -17.62
C LYS A 92 -10.77 -11.05 -16.50
N LYS A 93 -10.65 -11.50 -15.25
CA LYS A 93 -10.92 -10.67 -14.07
C LYS A 93 -9.80 -10.84 -13.04
N THR A 94 -9.65 -9.82 -12.22
CA THR A 94 -8.88 -9.92 -10.98
C THR A 94 -9.78 -9.61 -9.79
N PHE A 95 -9.42 -10.08 -8.61
CA PHE A 95 -10.25 -9.95 -7.41
C PHE A 95 -9.57 -9.13 -6.33
N PHE A 96 -10.34 -8.27 -5.68
CA PHE A 96 -9.94 -7.54 -4.49
C PHE A 96 -10.79 -8.01 -3.31
N PHE A 97 -10.18 -8.77 -2.40
CA PHE A 97 -10.83 -9.25 -1.20
C PHE A 97 -10.68 -8.24 -0.07
N THR A 98 -11.79 -7.86 0.57
CA THR A 98 -11.74 -6.95 1.71
C THR A 98 -12.80 -7.21 2.76
N ARG A 99 -12.51 -6.96 4.05
CA ARG A 99 -13.50 -7.13 5.14
C ARG A 99 -14.05 -8.56 5.18
N ILE A 100 -13.14 -9.54 5.21
CA ILE A 100 -13.49 -10.96 5.38
C ILE A 100 -12.87 -11.45 6.68
N ASN A 101 -13.65 -12.03 7.60
CA ASN A 101 -13.10 -12.48 8.88
C ASN A 101 -12.14 -13.66 8.65
N ASN A 102 -12.61 -14.74 8.02
CA ASN A 102 -11.83 -15.93 7.68
C ASN A 102 -11.79 -16.16 6.16
N LEU A 103 -10.63 -15.92 5.53
CA LEU A 103 -10.40 -16.19 4.09
C LEU A 103 -9.43 -17.35 3.92
N ILE A 104 -9.86 -18.43 3.28
CA ILE A 104 -9.08 -19.65 3.10
C ILE A 104 -8.92 -19.92 1.60
N PHE A 105 -7.69 -20.03 1.12
CA PHE A 105 -7.39 -20.63 -0.18
C PHE A 105 -7.06 -22.10 0.03
N SER A 106 -7.77 -23.00 -0.66
CA SER A 106 -7.60 -24.44 -0.51
C SER A 106 -6.28 -24.96 -1.09
N GLU A 107 -5.98 -26.23 -0.82
CA GLU A 107 -4.71 -26.90 -1.13
C GLU A 107 -4.39 -26.94 -2.63
N ASP A 108 -5.42 -26.93 -3.47
CA ASP A 108 -5.32 -26.92 -4.92
C ASP A 108 -4.96 -25.54 -5.50
N VAL A 109 -4.93 -24.48 -4.69
CA VAL A 109 -4.60 -23.12 -5.12
C VAL A 109 -3.10 -22.84 -4.96
N ASP A 110 -2.41 -22.60 -6.07
CA ASP A 110 -0.98 -22.28 -6.09
C ASP A 110 -0.69 -20.77 -6.19
N GLY A 111 0.54 -20.39 -5.87
CA GLY A 111 0.99 -18.99 -5.91
C GLY A 111 0.93 -18.30 -7.27
N LYS A 112 1.03 -19.06 -8.37
CA LYS A 112 0.97 -18.50 -9.73
C LYS A 112 -0.46 -18.09 -10.06
N LEU A 113 -1.42 -18.97 -9.80
CA LEU A 113 -2.84 -18.68 -9.95
C LEU A 113 -3.25 -17.47 -9.10
N LEU A 114 -2.79 -17.41 -7.85
CA LEU A 114 -3.03 -16.26 -6.98
C LEU A 114 -2.44 -14.97 -7.54
N SER A 115 -1.21 -15.01 -8.04
CA SER A 115 -0.54 -13.85 -8.62
C SER A 115 -1.25 -13.33 -9.88
N GLU A 116 -1.85 -14.20 -10.68
CA GLU A 116 -2.56 -13.81 -11.90
C GLU A 116 -4.00 -13.35 -11.65
N THR A 117 -4.65 -13.84 -10.60
CA THR A 117 -6.09 -13.61 -10.36
C THR A 117 -6.38 -12.66 -9.20
N ILE A 118 -5.47 -12.52 -8.24
CA ILE A 118 -5.72 -11.69 -7.05
C ILE A 118 -4.99 -10.35 -7.19
N HIS A 119 -5.76 -9.28 -7.03
CA HIS A 119 -5.24 -7.91 -7.02
C HIS A 119 -4.60 -7.59 -5.66
N ALA A 120 -5.39 -7.74 -4.59
CA ALA A 120 -4.93 -7.59 -3.21
C ALA A 120 -5.96 -8.16 -2.22
N ILE A 121 -5.52 -8.43 -1.00
CA ILE A 121 -6.32 -8.84 0.14
C ILE A 121 -6.10 -7.80 1.24
N ARG A 122 -7.17 -7.17 1.75
CA ARG A 122 -7.09 -6.07 2.74
C ARG A 122 -8.13 -6.22 3.82
N LYS A 123 -7.84 -5.76 5.04
CA LYS A 123 -8.81 -5.79 6.15
C LYS A 123 -9.47 -7.18 6.32
N CYS A 124 -8.71 -8.24 6.09
CA CYS A 124 -9.14 -9.60 6.40
C CYS A 124 -8.40 -10.04 7.66
N ASN A 125 -9.11 -10.65 8.62
CA ASN A 125 -8.53 -10.92 9.94
C ASN A 125 -7.63 -12.16 9.90
N ASN A 126 -8.12 -13.23 9.28
CA ASN A 126 -7.44 -14.52 9.21
C ASN A 126 -7.39 -14.99 7.75
N VAL A 127 -6.24 -14.83 7.11
CA VAL A 127 -6.00 -15.30 5.73
C VAL A 127 -5.11 -16.54 5.81
N LYS A 128 -5.58 -17.65 5.24
CA LYS A 128 -4.85 -18.92 5.20
C LYS A 128 -4.66 -19.40 3.77
N PHE A 129 -3.44 -19.75 3.43
CA PHE A 129 -3.10 -20.45 2.20
C PHE A 129 -2.78 -21.90 2.56
N LYS A 130 -3.59 -22.85 2.08
CA LYS A 130 -3.35 -24.28 2.35
C LYS A 130 -2.45 -24.95 1.30
N GLY A 131 -2.37 -24.38 0.10
CA GLY A 131 -1.51 -24.88 -0.98
C GLY A 131 -0.07 -24.40 -0.87
N ASP A 132 0.77 -24.82 -1.82
CA ASP A 132 2.15 -24.33 -1.96
C ASP A 132 2.14 -22.90 -2.53
N VAL A 133 2.17 -21.92 -1.63
CA VAL A 133 2.19 -20.49 -1.96
C VAL A 133 3.54 -19.90 -1.57
N PRO A 134 4.27 -19.30 -2.51
CA PRO A 134 5.54 -18.63 -2.23
C PRO A 134 5.38 -17.52 -1.19
N LYS A 135 6.32 -17.42 -0.26
CA LYS A 135 6.35 -16.41 0.80
C LYS A 135 6.12 -14.98 0.28
N LEU A 136 6.74 -14.61 -0.85
CA LEU A 136 6.57 -13.27 -1.40
C LEU A 136 5.16 -13.01 -1.95
N VAL A 137 4.48 -14.04 -2.46
CA VAL A 137 3.08 -13.94 -2.91
C VAL A 137 2.18 -13.74 -1.70
N GLU A 138 2.34 -14.52 -0.64
CA GLU A 138 1.56 -14.37 0.60
C GLU A 138 1.71 -12.97 1.20
N LEU A 139 2.96 -12.55 1.42
CA LEU A 139 3.28 -11.24 2.00
C LEU A 139 2.83 -10.09 1.10
N GLY A 140 2.92 -10.26 -0.23
CA GLY A 140 2.65 -9.24 -1.21
C GLY A 140 1.18 -9.04 -1.53
N LEU A 141 0.37 -10.10 -1.42
CA LEU A 141 -1.09 -10.04 -1.62
C LEU A 141 -1.81 -9.58 -0.36
N VAL A 142 -1.36 -10.01 0.82
CA VAL A 142 -2.01 -9.70 2.09
C VAL A 142 -1.47 -8.38 2.65
N ILE A 143 -2.20 -7.31 2.38
CA ILE A 143 -1.86 -5.97 2.86
C ILE A 143 -2.45 -5.81 4.26
N LYS A 144 -1.61 -6.09 5.26
CA LYS A 144 -1.94 -5.89 6.67
C LYS A 144 -2.05 -4.39 6.99
N LYS A 145 -2.97 -4.07 7.91
CA LYS A 145 -2.99 -2.77 8.58
C LYS A 145 -1.74 -2.73 9.46
N GLY A 146 -0.90 -1.70 9.30
CA GLY A 146 0.20 -1.50 10.24
C GLY A 146 -0.36 -1.27 11.64
N SER A 147 0.37 -1.68 12.67
CA SER A 147 0.04 -1.30 14.04
C SER A 147 0.38 0.19 14.20
N TYR A 148 -0.65 1.01 14.34
CA TYR A 148 -0.52 2.41 14.74
C TYR A 148 -1.01 2.52 16.19
N ILE A 149 -0.19 3.14 17.02
CA ILE A 149 -0.54 3.45 18.41
C ILE A 149 -0.59 4.96 18.46
N TYR A 150 -1.76 5.50 18.77
CA TYR A 150 -1.93 6.94 18.92
C TYR A 150 -1.07 7.45 20.08
N PRO A 151 -0.27 8.53 19.88
CA PRO A 151 0.60 9.04 20.93
C PRO A 151 -0.20 9.51 22.14
N SER A 152 0.17 9.07 23.33
CA SER A 152 -0.33 9.63 24.59
C SER A 152 0.45 10.85 25.06
N ASP A 153 1.64 11.05 24.51
CA ASP A 153 2.56 12.15 24.82
C ASP A 153 2.08 13.46 24.15
N PRO A 154 1.69 14.49 24.92
CA PRO A 154 1.23 15.77 24.37
C PRO A 154 2.24 16.48 23.48
N GLU A 155 3.55 16.25 23.65
CA GLU A 155 4.58 16.87 22.80
C GLU A 155 4.55 16.36 21.36
N LYS A 156 3.94 15.19 21.13
CA LYS A 156 3.75 14.58 19.81
C LYS A 156 2.40 14.90 19.20
N LEU A 157 1.59 15.71 19.88
CA LEU A 157 0.26 16.08 19.46
C LEU A 157 0.20 17.57 19.17
N LYS A 158 -0.57 17.96 18.16
CA LYS A 158 -0.82 19.36 17.85
C LYS A 158 -2.22 19.62 17.34
N ASP A 159 -2.72 20.81 17.63
CA ASP A 159 -3.94 21.31 17.04
C ASP A 159 -3.65 21.86 15.64
N ILE A 160 -4.47 21.47 14.67
CA ILE A 160 -4.31 21.87 13.27
C ILE A 160 -5.57 22.54 12.76
N THR A 161 -5.41 23.51 11.87
CA THR A 161 -6.52 24.04 11.07
C THR A 161 -6.33 23.62 9.61
N ILE A 162 -7.31 22.90 9.06
CA ILE A 162 -7.34 22.52 7.66
C ILE A 162 -8.39 23.40 6.97
N ARG A 163 -7.94 24.16 5.98
CA ARG A 163 -8.80 25.09 5.23
C ARG A 163 -9.46 24.41 4.04
N LYS A 164 -10.62 24.93 3.62
CA LYS A 164 -11.33 24.46 2.41
C LYS A 164 -11.64 22.95 2.41
N VAL A 165 -12.10 22.44 3.54
CA VAL A 165 -12.59 21.07 3.69
C VAL A 165 -14.06 21.00 3.30
N SER A 166 -14.45 19.94 2.57
CA SER A 166 -15.85 19.68 2.23
C SER A 166 -16.66 19.45 3.50
N LYS A 167 -17.77 20.18 3.65
CA LYS A 167 -18.67 20.05 4.78
C LYS A 167 -19.22 18.63 4.90
N GLU A 168 -19.67 18.05 3.79
CA GLU A 168 -20.17 16.67 3.74
C GLU A 168 -19.13 15.65 4.21
N VAL A 169 -17.90 15.71 3.65
CA VAL A 169 -16.83 14.79 4.02
C VAL A 169 -16.45 14.95 5.50
N TYR A 170 -16.40 16.18 6.00
CA TYR A 170 -16.09 16.44 7.40
C TYR A 170 -17.18 15.96 8.35
N ASP A 171 -18.45 16.20 8.02
CA ASP A 171 -19.58 15.80 8.85
C ASP A 171 -19.69 14.27 8.92
N ALA A 172 -19.42 13.58 7.81
CA ALA A 172 -19.31 12.11 7.79
C ALA A 172 -18.10 11.60 8.58
N PHE A 173 -16.95 12.28 8.52
CA PHE A 173 -15.79 11.98 9.35
C PHE A 173 -16.11 12.15 10.85
N LEU A 174 -16.84 13.20 11.23
CA LEU A 174 -17.30 13.41 12.61
C LEU A 174 -18.24 12.27 13.06
N ALA A 175 -19.21 11.90 12.23
CA ALA A 175 -20.12 10.79 12.53
C ALA A 175 -19.32 9.49 12.76
N LYS A 176 -18.32 9.22 11.91
CA LYS A 176 -17.47 8.04 12.05
C LYS A 176 -16.62 8.06 13.31
N SER A 177 -16.08 9.22 13.69
CA SER A 177 -15.31 9.35 14.95
C SER A 177 -16.16 9.01 16.18
N LYS A 178 -17.43 9.44 16.19
CA LYS A 178 -18.37 9.10 17.27
C LYS A 178 -18.73 7.62 17.28
N GLU A 179 -18.99 7.05 16.11
CA GLU A 179 -19.29 5.62 15.96
C GLU A 179 -18.15 4.73 16.46
N GLU A 180 -16.89 5.11 16.19
CA GLU A 180 -15.70 4.37 16.66
C GLU A 180 -15.25 4.76 18.07
N GLU A 181 -16.00 5.61 18.79
CA GLU A 181 -15.66 6.11 20.13
C GLU A 181 -14.27 6.76 20.21
N LYS A 182 -13.85 7.45 19.14
CA LYS A 182 -12.56 8.13 19.02
C LYS A 182 -12.71 9.64 18.95
N THR A 183 -11.71 10.36 19.42
CA THR A 183 -11.57 11.78 19.10
C THR A 183 -11.30 11.98 17.60
N THR A 184 -11.57 13.19 17.10
CA THR A 184 -11.24 13.54 15.71
C THR A 184 -9.73 13.53 15.46
N GLY A 185 -8.92 13.91 16.45
CA GLY A 185 -7.46 13.81 16.39
C GLY A 185 -6.97 12.39 16.20
N GLU A 186 -7.49 11.46 17.01
CA GLU A 186 -7.17 10.03 16.95
C GLU A 186 -7.56 9.42 15.61
N LEU A 187 -8.83 9.56 15.21
CA LEU A 187 -9.31 8.96 13.96
C LEU A 187 -8.58 9.55 12.74
N PHE A 188 -8.32 10.86 12.74
CA PHE A 188 -7.57 11.51 11.66
C PHE A 188 -6.16 10.93 11.56
N SER A 189 -5.45 10.84 12.69
CA SER A 189 -4.08 10.33 12.75
C SER A 189 -4.01 8.85 12.34
N GLU A 190 -4.94 8.03 12.82
CA GLU A 190 -5.03 6.62 12.42
C GLU A 190 -5.29 6.46 10.91
N THR A 191 -6.15 7.32 10.35
CA THR A 191 -6.43 7.32 8.92
C THR A 191 -5.18 7.71 8.11
N LEU A 192 -4.43 8.72 8.57
CA LEU A 192 -3.15 9.10 7.95
C LEU A 192 -2.14 7.96 8.02
N ALA A 193 -1.97 7.32 9.19
CA ALA A 193 -1.07 6.19 9.37
C ALA A 193 -1.39 5.03 8.41
N PHE A 194 -2.67 4.84 8.06
CA PHE A 194 -3.09 3.81 7.13
C PHE A 194 -2.85 4.15 5.65
N TYR A 195 -3.17 5.38 5.23
CA TYR A 195 -3.15 5.75 3.81
C TYR A 195 -1.85 6.38 3.33
N LEU A 196 -1.19 7.23 4.14
CA LEU A 196 0.08 7.87 3.77
C LEU A 196 1.12 6.88 3.24
N PRO A 197 1.33 5.71 3.87
CA PRO A 197 2.35 4.79 3.39
C PRO A 197 2.09 4.27 1.98
N THR A 198 0.82 4.17 1.61
CA THR A 198 0.43 3.74 0.26
C THR A 198 0.57 4.89 -0.75
N PHE A 199 0.37 6.15 -0.33
CA PHE A 199 0.65 7.32 -1.18
C PHE A 199 2.14 7.48 -1.50
N GLU A 200 3.02 7.22 -0.54
CA GLU A 200 4.46 7.33 -0.76
C GLU A 200 4.97 6.40 -1.85
N ILE A 201 4.35 5.23 -2.02
CA ILE A 201 4.72 4.24 -3.03
C ILE A 201 3.86 4.32 -4.30
N PHE A 202 2.86 5.20 -4.33
CA PHE A 202 1.81 5.19 -5.33
C PHE A 202 2.32 5.46 -6.75
N GLU A 203 3.24 6.39 -6.92
CA GLU A 203 3.83 6.68 -8.23
C GLU A 203 4.66 5.50 -8.75
N TYR A 204 5.35 4.76 -7.88
CA TYR A 204 6.06 3.55 -8.28
C TYR A 204 5.10 2.44 -8.70
N ILE A 205 4.00 2.26 -7.97
CA ILE A 205 2.92 1.33 -8.35
C ILE A 205 2.45 1.66 -9.78
N ARG A 206 2.21 2.94 -10.09
CA ARG A 206 1.76 3.37 -11.42
C ARG A 206 2.77 3.09 -12.52
N ILE A 207 4.05 3.39 -12.29
CA ILE A 207 5.12 3.14 -13.26
C ILE A 207 5.18 1.64 -13.56
N ILE A 208 5.17 0.81 -12.52
CA ILE A 208 5.22 -0.65 -12.66
C ILE A 208 3.96 -1.21 -13.32
N GLU A 209 2.78 -0.72 -12.96
CA GLU A 209 1.51 -1.11 -13.60
C GLU A 209 1.53 -0.79 -15.12
N ARG A 210 2.09 0.38 -15.50
CA ARG A 210 2.21 0.76 -16.92
C ARG A 210 3.18 -0.13 -17.68
N GLU A 211 4.31 -0.47 -17.06
CA GLU A 211 5.35 -1.32 -17.64
C GLU A 211 4.89 -2.78 -17.78
N THR A 212 4.36 -3.35 -16.69
CA THR A 212 4.09 -4.80 -16.59
C THR A 212 2.65 -5.17 -16.93
N ARG A 213 1.74 -4.18 -16.99
CA ARG A 213 0.28 -4.39 -17.06
C ARG A 213 -0.30 -5.15 -15.86
N THR A 214 0.46 -5.27 -14.77
CA THR A 214 0.05 -5.97 -13.54
C THR A 214 0.22 -5.07 -12.32
N PHE A 215 -0.65 -5.26 -11.32
CA PHE A 215 -0.46 -4.61 -10.02
C PHE A 215 0.74 -5.27 -9.31
N PRO A 216 1.74 -4.51 -8.81
CA PRO A 216 2.88 -5.08 -8.12
C PRO A 216 2.47 -5.72 -6.78
N LEU A 217 3.22 -6.74 -6.37
CA LEU A 217 3.20 -7.21 -4.99
C LEU A 217 3.79 -6.13 -4.08
N ILE A 218 3.16 -5.85 -2.94
CA ILE A 218 3.64 -4.83 -1.99
C ILE A 218 3.96 -5.53 -0.68
N ILE A 219 5.26 -5.67 -0.39
CA ILE A 219 5.76 -6.28 0.84
C ILE A 219 6.24 -5.17 1.74
N ARG A 220 5.61 -5.02 2.91
CA ARG A 220 5.88 -3.89 3.80
C ARG A 220 5.86 -4.20 5.28
N ASP A 221 6.48 -3.30 6.05
CA ASP A 221 6.42 -3.26 7.52
C ASP A 221 6.97 -4.53 8.17
N ILE A 222 8.05 -5.08 7.59
CA ILE A 222 8.72 -6.29 8.06
C ILE A 222 10.00 -5.92 8.81
N LYS A 223 10.27 -6.59 9.93
CA LYS A 223 11.52 -6.39 10.66
C LYS A 223 12.72 -6.85 9.82
N GLU A 224 12.72 -8.11 9.41
CA GLU A 224 13.82 -8.70 8.63
C GLU A 224 13.25 -9.61 7.55
N LEU A 225 13.82 -9.53 6.34
CA LEU A 225 13.41 -10.34 5.19
C LEU A 225 14.64 -10.77 4.40
N SER A 226 14.82 -12.08 4.25
CA SER A 226 15.72 -12.67 3.25
C SER A 226 14.94 -13.05 2.00
N VAL A 227 15.54 -12.85 0.83
CA VAL A 227 14.95 -13.11 -0.48
C VAL A 227 15.95 -13.91 -1.33
N SER A 228 15.59 -15.15 -1.60
CA SER A 228 16.35 -16.06 -2.45
C SER A 228 16.09 -15.81 -3.93
N ASN A 229 16.92 -16.40 -4.81
CA ASN A 229 16.65 -16.40 -6.25
C ASN A 229 15.33 -17.13 -6.58
N LYS A 230 15.03 -18.22 -5.88
CA LYS A 230 13.80 -19.01 -6.06
C LYS A 230 12.56 -18.19 -5.73
N ASP A 231 12.61 -17.37 -4.67
CA ASP A 231 11.51 -16.48 -4.30
C ASP A 231 11.15 -15.52 -5.45
N LEU A 232 12.16 -14.98 -6.15
CA LEU A 232 11.97 -14.03 -7.25
C LEU A 232 11.44 -14.67 -8.54
N GLU A 233 11.77 -15.92 -8.80
CA GLU A 233 11.28 -16.68 -9.96
C GLU A 233 9.78 -16.94 -9.85
N GLN A 234 9.31 -17.21 -8.63
CA GLN A 234 7.94 -17.60 -8.35
C GLN A 234 6.93 -16.44 -8.39
N ILE A 235 7.37 -15.18 -8.39
CA ILE A 235 6.48 -14.00 -8.44
C ILE A 235 6.24 -13.45 -9.85
N SER A 236 6.97 -13.92 -10.86
CA SER A 236 6.76 -13.50 -12.25
C SER A 236 5.33 -13.85 -12.72
N PRO A 237 4.62 -12.96 -13.44
CA PRO A 237 5.10 -11.73 -14.08
C PRO A 237 5.02 -10.47 -13.19
N LYS A 238 4.52 -10.57 -11.95
CA LYS A 238 4.43 -9.42 -11.06
C LYS A 238 5.82 -8.99 -10.62
N LYS A 239 5.99 -7.66 -10.53
CA LYS A 239 7.11 -7.07 -9.80
C LYS A 239 6.75 -6.90 -8.33
N VAL A 240 7.76 -6.86 -7.48
CA VAL A 240 7.61 -6.59 -6.04
C VAL A 240 8.12 -5.21 -5.68
N ILE A 241 7.39 -4.52 -4.81
CA ILE A 241 7.82 -3.33 -4.09
C ILE A 241 8.10 -3.75 -2.65
N PHE A 242 9.33 -3.57 -2.21
CA PHE A 242 9.72 -3.68 -0.81
C PHE A 242 9.66 -2.31 -0.14
N TYR A 243 8.96 -2.19 0.98
CA TYR A 243 8.70 -0.89 1.60
C TYR A 243 8.74 -0.94 3.13
N ARG A 244 9.49 -0.04 3.77
CA ARG A 244 9.62 0.01 5.25
C ARG A 244 10.05 -1.32 5.88
N ILE A 245 11.06 -1.97 5.29
CA ILE A 245 11.68 -3.17 5.86
C ILE A 245 12.93 -2.76 6.65
N LYS A 246 13.07 -3.15 7.92
CA LYS A 246 14.25 -2.72 8.71
C LYS A 246 15.55 -3.36 8.17
N LYS A 247 15.51 -4.62 7.77
CA LYS A 247 16.63 -5.32 7.12
C LYS A 247 16.14 -6.17 5.95
N LEU A 248 16.54 -5.83 4.74
CA LEU A 248 16.27 -6.60 3.53
C LEU A 248 17.57 -7.18 2.99
N THR A 249 17.63 -8.50 2.84
CA THR A 249 18.80 -9.21 2.33
C THR A 249 18.41 -9.99 1.09
N PHE A 250 19.11 -9.75 -0.03
CA PHE A 250 19.05 -10.61 -1.20
C PHE A 250 20.19 -11.62 -1.10
N GLU A 251 19.87 -12.90 -1.25
CA GLU A 251 20.82 -13.99 -1.07
C GLU A 251 21.82 -14.06 -2.24
N GLU A 252 23.00 -14.64 -1.99
CA GLU A 252 24.12 -14.62 -2.93
C GLU A 252 23.81 -15.31 -4.26
N GLU A 253 22.84 -16.20 -4.33
CA GLU A 253 22.43 -16.87 -5.57
C GLU A 253 21.49 -16.03 -6.44
N VAL A 254 20.95 -14.90 -5.95
CA VAL A 254 20.09 -13.98 -6.73
C VAL A 254 20.78 -13.50 -8.00
N THR A 255 20.21 -13.81 -9.16
CA THR A 255 20.80 -13.44 -10.46
C THR A 255 20.45 -12.01 -10.86
N VAL A 256 21.27 -11.40 -11.72
CA VAL A 256 21.00 -10.06 -12.31
C VAL A 256 19.64 -10.06 -13.02
N GLN A 257 19.35 -11.11 -13.77
CA GLN A 257 18.10 -11.26 -14.53
C GLN A 257 16.87 -11.27 -13.62
N ASN A 258 16.87 -12.10 -12.57
CA ASN A 258 15.73 -12.18 -11.67
C ASN A 258 15.58 -10.91 -10.81
N PHE A 259 16.70 -10.30 -10.42
CA PHE A 259 16.66 -9.01 -9.73
C PHE A 259 16.04 -7.91 -10.60
N GLU A 260 16.47 -7.78 -11.85
CA GLU A 260 15.95 -6.76 -12.77
C GLU A 260 14.47 -6.96 -13.08
N LYS A 261 14.10 -8.20 -13.40
CA LYS A 261 12.77 -8.59 -13.84
C LYS A 261 11.74 -8.52 -12.71
N SER A 262 12.09 -8.97 -11.51
CA SER A 262 11.14 -9.15 -10.42
C SER A 262 11.12 -7.97 -9.45
N ILE A 263 12.19 -7.18 -9.31
CA ILE A 263 12.21 -6.05 -8.38
C ILE A 263 11.72 -4.78 -9.07
N GLY A 264 10.60 -4.25 -8.58
CA GLY A 264 10.08 -2.94 -8.99
C GLY A 264 10.79 -1.82 -8.24
N LYS A 265 10.70 -1.82 -6.91
CA LYS A 265 11.35 -0.81 -6.06
C LYS A 265 11.61 -1.29 -4.63
N ILE A 266 12.62 -0.69 -4.01
CA ILE A 266 13.00 -0.84 -2.60
C ILE A 266 13.00 0.57 -1.98
N ILE A 267 12.07 0.80 -1.05
CA ILE A 267 11.73 2.15 -0.57
C ILE A 267 11.74 2.18 0.97
N LYS A 268 12.42 3.16 1.57
CA LYS A 268 12.51 3.34 3.03
C LYS A 268 12.89 2.04 3.79
N CYS A 269 13.70 1.19 3.18
CA CYS A 269 14.18 -0.03 3.82
C CYS A 269 15.51 0.30 4.52
N LYS A 270 15.56 0.24 5.85
CA LYS A 270 16.67 0.83 6.62
C LYS A 270 18.01 0.26 6.18
N LEU A 271 18.18 -1.07 6.21
CA LEU A 271 19.37 -1.76 5.71
C LEU A 271 19.00 -2.64 4.51
N VAL A 272 19.71 -2.50 3.40
CA VAL A 272 19.50 -3.30 2.18
C VAL A 272 20.82 -3.92 1.74
N PHE A 273 20.89 -5.25 1.70
CA PHE A 273 22.06 -6.01 1.25
C PHE A 273 21.78 -6.66 -0.09
N ILE A 274 22.58 -6.33 -1.11
CA ILE A 274 22.45 -6.82 -2.48
C ILE A 274 23.75 -7.54 -2.87
N PRO A 275 23.71 -8.72 -3.52
CA PRO A 275 24.91 -9.44 -3.96
C PRO A 275 25.79 -8.62 -4.89
N GLU A 276 27.11 -8.78 -4.79
CA GLU A 276 28.11 -7.98 -5.51
C GLU A 276 27.99 -8.07 -7.04
N LYS A 277 27.52 -9.22 -7.54
CA LYS A 277 27.26 -9.43 -8.98
C LYS A 277 26.17 -8.55 -9.57
N ILE A 278 25.30 -7.94 -8.75
CA ILE A 278 24.26 -7.03 -9.23
C ILE A 278 24.91 -5.70 -9.63
N PRO A 279 24.75 -5.21 -10.86
CA PRO A 279 25.36 -3.95 -11.26
C PRO A 279 24.95 -2.79 -10.35
N LYS A 280 25.92 -1.99 -9.90
CA LYS A 280 25.70 -0.84 -9.01
C LYS A 280 24.61 0.11 -9.50
N LEU A 281 24.58 0.39 -10.81
CA LEU A 281 23.53 1.23 -11.42
C LEU A 281 22.13 0.61 -11.29
N LEU A 282 22.01 -0.71 -11.46
CA LEU A 282 20.74 -1.42 -11.28
C LEU A 282 20.31 -1.41 -9.81
N ALA A 283 21.22 -1.66 -8.87
CA ALA A 283 20.97 -1.57 -7.44
C ALA A 283 20.49 -0.17 -7.02
N LEU A 284 21.16 0.88 -7.49
CA LEU A 284 20.76 2.27 -7.24
C LEU A 284 19.43 2.63 -7.94
N ALA A 285 19.18 2.11 -9.13
CA ALA A 285 17.90 2.31 -9.82
C ALA A 285 16.74 1.63 -9.07
N ARG A 286 16.98 0.55 -8.33
CA ARG A 286 15.96 -0.14 -7.52
C ARG A 286 15.84 0.35 -6.07
N THR A 287 16.81 1.08 -5.53
CA THR A 287 16.74 1.65 -4.16
C THR A 287 16.42 3.16 -4.16
N THR A 288 15.73 3.68 -3.15
CA THR A 288 15.44 5.13 -3.02
C THR A 288 16.18 5.75 -1.85
N GLU A 289 15.99 7.05 -1.62
CA GLU A 289 16.36 7.71 -0.38
C GLU A 289 15.69 7.02 0.83
N GLY A 290 16.40 7.03 1.97
CA GLY A 290 16.02 6.30 3.18
C GLY A 290 16.41 4.81 3.18
N CYS A 291 17.20 4.38 2.20
CA CYS A 291 17.79 3.04 2.16
C CYS A 291 19.31 3.11 2.31
N GLU A 292 19.83 2.53 3.39
CA GLU A 292 21.26 2.26 3.52
C GLU A 292 21.59 1.00 2.73
N THR A 293 22.09 1.18 1.51
CA THR A 293 22.27 0.08 0.55
C THR A 293 23.73 -0.36 0.48
N TYR A 294 23.93 -1.67 0.60
CA TYR A 294 25.19 -2.36 0.46
C TYR A 294 25.20 -3.26 -0.77
N LEU A 295 26.28 -3.20 -1.53
CA LEU A 295 26.60 -4.12 -2.61
C LEU A 295 27.76 -5.01 -2.16
N GLY A 296 27.47 -6.26 -1.82
CA GLY A 296 28.38 -7.09 -1.02
C GLY A 296 28.68 -6.40 0.32
N LYS A 297 29.95 -5.99 0.51
CA LYS A 297 30.40 -5.24 1.70
C LYS A 297 30.48 -3.72 1.49
N GLU A 298 30.38 -3.24 0.25
CA GLU A 298 30.51 -1.82 -0.09
C GLU A 298 29.19 -1.09 0.16
N LYS A 299 29.20 -0.01 0.97
CA LYS A 299 28.06 0.89 1.09
C LYS A 299 27.98 1.79 -0.14
N ILE A 300 26.89 1.68 -0.90
CA ILE A 300 26.67 2.46 -2.15
C ILE A 300 25.62 3.56 -1.99
N ARG A 301 24.85 3.58 -0.90
CA ARG A 301 23.88 4.62 -0.57
C ARG A 301 23.74 4.75 0.96
N SER A 302 23.63 5.99 1.44
CA SER A 302 23.24 6.37 2.80
C SER A 302 21.79 6.81 2.86
#